data_AF-R9MQ70-F1
#
_entry.id   AF-R9MQ70-F1
#
_cell.length_a   1.000
_cell.length_b   1.000
_cell.length_c   1.000
_cell.angle_alpha   90.00
_cell.angle_beta   90.00
_cell.angle_gamma   90.00
#
_symmetry.space_group_name_H-M   'P 1'
#
loop_
_entity.id
_entity.type
_entity.pdbx_description
1 polymer ?
#
loop_
_entity_poly.entity_id
_entity_poly.type
_entity_poly.pdbx_seq_one_letter_code
_entity_poly.pdbx_strand_id
1 'polypeptide(L)'
;MKSKDALYMLKEIVGEKYYQEVLKQLSGATVYFPSEFEFTDKSLRNLSLREDFYTGNYEVADLAKKYNLSISYVYKILQNRA
;
A
#
# COMPACT_ATOMS: atom_id res chain seq x y z
N MET A 1 8.76 18.06 0.78
CA MET A 1 7.51 18.81 0.46
C MET A 1 7.00 19.43 1.75
N LYS A 2 6.51 20.68 1.76
CA LYS A 2 5.90 21.26 2.97
C LYS A 2 4.46 20.78 3.10
N SER A 3 3.91 20.71 4.33
CA SER A 3 2.56 20.18 4.58
C SER A 3 1.47 20.92 3.81
N LYS A 4 1.60 22.25 3.65
CA LYS A 4 0.65 23.06 2.88
C LYS A 4 0.62 22.65 1.40
N ASP A 5 1.78 22.37 0.82
CA ASP A 5 1.90 21.96 -0.59
C ASP A 5 1.29 20.56 -0.81
N ALA A 6 1.48 19.65 0.15
CA ALA A 6 0.88 18.32 0.14
C ALA A 6 -0.66 18.37 0.13
N LEU A 7 -1.24 19.26 0.95
CA LEU A 7 -2.68 19.45 1.04
C LEU A 7 -3.28 20.03 -0.25
N TYR A 8 -2.59 20.97 -0.90
CA TYR A 8 -3.02 21.45 -2.21
C TYR A 8 -2.99 20.34 -3.27
N MET A 9 -1.90 19.56 -3.35
CA MET A 9 -1.85 18.45 -4.29
C MET A 9 -2.91 17.40 -4.01
N LEU A 10 -3.18 17.08 -2.74
CA LEU A 10 -4.25 16.16 -2.37
C LEU A 10 -5.59 16.66 -2.91
N LYS A 11 -5.89 17.96 -2.76
CA LYS A 11 -7.10 18.58 -3.28
C LYS A 11 -7.20 18.47 -4.81
N GLU A 12 -6.12 18.70 -5.54
CA GLU A 12 -6.09 18.57 -7.01
C GLU A 12 -6.32 17.12 -7.45
N ILE A 13 -5.79 16.14 -6.74
CA ILE A 13 -5.92 14.70 -7.07
C ILE A 13 -7.37 14.21 -6.86
N VAL A 14 -7.98 14.56 -5.74
CA VAL A 14 -9.29 14.00 -5.36
C VAL A 14 -10.46 14.91 -5.75
N GLY A 15 -10.20 16.18 -6.05
CA GLY A 15 -11.22 17.20 -6.34
C GLY A 15 -11.90 17.76 -5.09
N GLU A 16 -12.51 18.95 -5.23
CA GLU A 16 -13.06 19.75 -4.11
C GLU A 16 -14.03 18.95 -3.23
N LYS A 17 -15.00 18.26 -3.82
CA LYS A 17 -16.05 17.54 -3.08
C LYS A 17 -15.45 16.51 -2.12
N TYR A 18 -14.52 15.69 -2.59
CA TYR A 18 -13.92 14.63 -1.77
C TYR A 18 -12.89 15.20 -0.80
N TYR A 19 -12.19 16.28 -1.18
CA TYR A 19 -11.24 16.96 -0.32
C TYR A 19 -11.91 17.52 0.95
N GLN A 20 -13.09 18.14 0.82
CA GLN A 20 -13.88 18.60 1.97
C GLN A 20 -14.23 17.45 2.93
N GLU A 21 -14.58 16.28 2.37
CA GLU A 21 -14.97 15.14 3.18
C GLU A 21 -13.78 14.49 3.89
N VAL A 22 -12.60 14.48 3.26
CA VAL A 22 -11.34 14.10 3.91
C VAL A 22 -11.03 15.04 5.08
N LEU A 23 -11.12 16.36 4.88
CA LEU A 23 -10.86 17.34 5.95
C LEU A 23 -11.82 17.17 7.12
N LYS A 24 -13.11 16.93 6.84
CA LYS A 24 -14.14 16.74 7.86
C LYS A 24 -13.93 15.46 8.66
N GLN A 25 -13.61 14.35 8.00
CA GLN A 25 -13.47 13.05 8.66
C GLN A 25 -12.13 12.88 9.39
N LEU A 26 -11.06 13.51 8.90
CA LEU A 26 -9.70 13.35 9.43
C LEU A 26 -9.21 14.58 10.20
N SER A 27 -10.08 15.53 10.53
CA SER A 27 -9.71 16.72 11.29
C SER A 27 -9.08 16.33 12.64
N GLY A 28 -7.91 16.89 12.95
CA GLY A 28 -7.18 16.59 14.19
C GLY A 28 -6.36 15.29 14.16
N ALA A 29 -6.47 14.49 13.09
CA ALA A 29 -5.59 13.34 12.89
C ALA A 29 -4.27 13.75 12.24
N THR A 30 -3.18 13.08 12.61
CA THR A 30 -1.90 13.15 11.87
C THR A 30 -1.82 11.95 10.94
N VAL A 31 -1.76 12.19 9.64
CA VAL A 31 -1.66 11.13 8.61
C VAL A 31 -0.28 11.14 8.00
N TYR A 32 0.38 9.98 8.02
CA TYR A 32 1.65 9.76 7.36
C TYR A 32 1.43 9.02 6.05
N PHE A 33 1.85 9.62 4.93
CA PHE A 33 1.85 8.95 3.64
C PHE A 33 3.18 8.20 3.47
N PRO A 34 3.16 6.86 3.35
CA PRO A 34 4.38 6.09 3.16
C PRO A 34 5.05 6.47 1.83
N SER A 35 6.39 6.55 1.83
CA SER A 35 7.19 7.00 0.69
C SER A 35 7.33 5.95 -0.42
N GLU A 36 7.06 4.70 -0.11
CA GLU A 36 6.93 3.62 -1.10
C GLU A 36 5.58 2.92 -0.91
N PHE A 37 5.23 2.00 -1.81
CA PHE A 37 4.20 0.97 -1.60
C PHE A 37 4.55 0.03 -0.44
N GLU A 38 5.08 0.57 0.67
CA GLU A 38 5.13 -0.10 1.95
C GLU A 38 3.69 -0.31 2.38
N PHE A 39 3.22 -1.53 2.12
CA PHE A 39 2.03 -2.07 2.73
C PHE A 39 2.11 -1.80 4.23
N THR A 40 1.33 -0.82 4.68
CA THR A 40 1.28 -0.40 6.08
C THR A 40 0.87 -1.56 6.98
N ASP A 41 0.17 -2.54 6.40
CA ASP A 41 -0.14 -3.83 7.00
C ASP A 41 0.56 -4.99 6.23
N LYS A 42 1.54 -5.61 6.89
CA LYS A 42 2.24 -6.80 6.40
C LYS A 42 1.28 -7.96 6.13
N SER A 43 0.17 -8.03 6.85
CA SER A 43 -0.85 -9.08 6.71
C SER A 43 -1.62 -8.90 5.40
N LEU A 44 -2.07 -7.67 5.09
CA LEU A 44 -2.72 -7.36 3.82
C LEU A 44 -1.78 -7.57 2.63
N ARG A 45 -0.50 -7.21 2.76
CA ARG A 45 0.52 -7.54 1.75
C ARG A 45 0.61 -9.03 1.51
N ASN A 46 0.75 -9.80 2.58
CA ASN A 46 0.95 -11.25 2.48
C ASN A 46 -0.29 -11.92 1.89
N LEU A 47 -1.49 -11.41 2.18
CA LEU A 47 -2.73 -11.84 1.55
C LEU A 47 -2.73 -11.54 0.05
N SER A 48 -2.46 -10.30 -0.35
CA SER A 48 -2.41 -9.88 -1.75
C SER A 48 -1.37 -10.67 -2.55
N LEU A 49 -0.20 -10.93 -1.96
CA LEU A 49 0.86 -11.74 -2.57
C LEU A 49 0.40 -13.18 -2.82
N ARG A 50 -0.35 -13.78 -1.88
CA ARG A 50 -0.91 -15.12 -2.07
C ARG A 50 -1.96 -15.14 -3.17
N GLU A 51 -2.86 -14.16 -3.19
CA GLU A 51 -3.87 -14.03 -4.24
C GLU A 51 -3.21 -13.92 -5.62
N ASP A 52 -2.21 -13.04 -5.76
CA ASP A 52 -1.41 -12.93 -6.98
C ASP A 52 -0.76 -14.26 -7.38
N PHE A 53 -0.14 -14.97 -6.42
CA PHE A 53 0.46 -16.28 -6.69
C PHE A 53 -0.57 -17.29 -7.20
N TYR A 54 -1.77 -17.30 -6.61
CA TYR A 54 -2.85 -18.21 -7.01
C TYR A 54 -3.50 -17.86 -8.35
N THR A 55 -3.27 -16.66 -8.90
CA THR A 55 -3.67 -16.36 -10.28
C THR A 55 -2.90 -17.17 -11.32
N GLY A 56 -1.72 -17.69 -10.97
CA GLY A 56 -0.81 -18.38 -11.89
C GLY A 56 -0.05 -17.45 -12.85
N ASN A 57 -0.26 -16.14 -12.77
CA ASN A 57 0.36 -15.15 -13.68
C ASN A 57 1.71 -14.63 -13.19
N TYR A 58 2.16 -15.04 -12.00
CA TYR A 58 3.37 -14.54 -11.36
C TYR A 58 4.21 -15.69 -10.84
N GLU A 59 5.50 -15.68 -11.17
CA GLU A 59 6.47 -16.54 -10.51
C GLU A 59 6.95 -15.91 -9.19
N VAL A 60 7.60 -16.71 -8.35
CA VAL A 60 8.15 -16.25 -7.06
C VAL A 60 9.11 -15.06 -7.24
N ALA A 61 9.90 -15.06 -8.32
CA ALA A 61 10.80 -13.96 -8.64
C ALA A 61 10.06 -12.66 -8.99
N ASP A 62 8.91 -12.75 -9.65
CA ASP A 62 8.07 -11.60 -9.99
C ASP A 62 7.40 -11.03 -8.74
N LEU A 63 6.90 -11.90 -7.86
CA LEU A 63 6.33 -11.50 -6.58
C LEU A 63 7.38 -10.83 -5.68
N ALA A 64 8.61 -11.35 -5.64
CA ALA A 64 9.72 -10.74 -4.89
C ALA A 64 9.97 -9.30 -5.34
N LYS A 65 9.97 -9.04 -6.65
CA LYS A 65 10.12 -7.69 -7.21
C LYS A 65 8.89 -6.82 -6.93
N LYS A 66 7.69 -7.32 -7.23
CA LYS A 66 6.41 -6.60 -7.09
C LYS A 66 6.17 -6.12 -5.65
N TYR A 67 6.52 -6.94 -4.67
CA TYR A 67 6.29 -6.67 -3.26
C TYR A 67 7.53 -6.16 -2.51
N ASN A 68 8.65 -5.98 -3.21
CA ASN A 68 9.96 -5.58 -2.64
C ASN A 68 10.39 -6.49 -1.45
N LEU A 69 10.36 -7.80 -1.67
CA LEU A 69 10.71 -8.83 -0.68
C LEU A 69 11.84 -9.72 -1.19
N SER A 70 12.60 -10.31 -0.27
CA SER A 70 13.53 -11.37 -0.65
C SER A 70 12.76 -12.61 -1.10
N ILE A 71 13.31 -13.35 -2.07
CA ILE A 71 12.74 -14.61 -2.57
C ILE A 71 12.45 -15.58 -1.40
N SER A 72 13.38 -15.69 -0.44
CA SER A 72 13.21 -16.54 0.74
C SER A 72 12.01 -16.12 1.61
N TYR A 73 11.73 -14.82 1.70
CA TYR A 73 10.60 -14.32 2.46
C TYR A 73 9.27 -14.55 1.73
N VAL A 74 9.25 -14.43 0.41
CA VAL A 74 8.10 -14.84 -0.42
C VAL A 74 7.77 -16.32 -0.20
N TYR A 75 8.76 -17.21 -0.24
CA TYR A 75 8.55 -18.63 0.07
C TYR A 75 7.99 -18.85 1.47
N LYS A 76 8.49 -18.14 2.50
CA LYS A 76 7.93 -18.19 3.85
C LYS A 76 6.46 -17.78 3.88
N ILE A 77 6.07 -16.73 3.16
CA ILE A 77 4.68 -16.28 3.10
C ILE A 77 3.76 -17.33 2.45
N LEU A 78 4.23 -17.97 1.38
CA LEU A 78 3.47 -18.99 0.64
C LEU A 78 3.35 -20.31 1.43
N GLN A 79 4.39 -20.69 2.18
CA GLN A 79 4.40 -21.92 2.98
C GLN A 79 3.59 -21.80 4.27
N ASN A 80 3.49 -20.59 4.84
CA ASN A 80 2.79 -20.37 6.10
C ASN A 80 1.27 -20.31 5.88
N ARG A 81 0.65 -21.46 5.58
CA ARG A 81 -0.81 -21.63 5.49
C ARG A 81 -1.40 -21.59 6.91
N ALA A 82 -1.66 -20.38 7.41
CA ALA A 82 -2.53 -20.15 8.55
C ALA A 82 -3.93 -19.78 8.02
#